data_AF-A0A2K3KE31-F1
#
_entry.id   AF-A0A2K3KE31-F1
#
_cell.length_a   1.000
_cell.length_b   1.000
_cell.length_c   1.000
_cell.angle_alpha   90.00
_cell.angle_beta   90.00
_cell.angle_gamma   90.00
#
_symmetry.space_group_name_H-M   'P 1'
#
loop_
_entity.id
_entity.type
_entity.pdbx_description
1 polymer ?
#
loop_
_entity_poly.entity_id
_entity_poly.type
_entity_poly.pdbx_seq_one_letter_code
_entity_poly.pdbx_strand_id
1 'polypeptide(L)'
;TPSIPALPEASVKKKDMRSYWTKPDDVAWAQNGLVATIINGEAVPVVQSRIMDAGFNDVILIPMGDGKVFVRSSSGNDAKAIVNTTKEFFQLIFSSWTCWDNHAH
;
A
#
# COMPACT_ATOMS: atom_id res chain seq x y z
N THR A 1 -6.93 -2.93 70.96
CA THR A 1 -7.43 -3.41 69.65
C THR A 1 -6.26 -3.43 68.69
N PRO A 2 -5.84 -4.59 68.15
CA PRO A 2 -4.75 -4.62 67.18
C PRO A 2 -5.30 -4.30 65.78
N SER A 3 -4.72 -3.29 65.13
CA SER A 3 -5.04 -2.91 63.75
C SER A 3 -4.41 -3.90 62.77
N ILE A 4 -5.25 -4.47 61.91
CA ILE A 4 -4.84 -5.34 60.81
C ILE A 4 -4.11 -4.50 59.77
N PRO A 5 -2.88 -4.84 59.34
CA PRO A 5 -2.25 -4.18 58.20
C PRO A 5 -2.96 -4.60 56.91
N ALA A 6 -3.48 -3.61 56.17
CA ALA A 6 -4.12 -3.82 54.88
C ALA A 6 -3.11 -4.38 53.85
N LEU A 7 -3.53 -5.45 53.17
CA LEU A 7 -2.83 -6.07 52.06
C LEU A 7 -2.73 -5.06 50.89
N PRO A 8 -1.55 -4.82 50.29
CA PRO A 8 -1.43 -3.88 49.18
C PRO A 8 -2.19 -4.42 47.95
N GLU A 9 -3.08 -3.59 47.42
CA GLU A 9 -3.85 -3.84 46.21
C GLU A 9 -2.92 -4.26 45.07
N ALA A 10 -3.20 -5.42 44.49
CA ALA A 10 -2.51 -5.89 43.30
C ALA A 10 -2.66 -4.83 42.19
N SER A 11 -1.57 -4.11 41.92
CA SER A 11 -1.52 -3.16 40.82
C SER A 11 -1.77 -3.90 39.53
N VAL A 12 -2.96 -3.72 38.94
CA VAL A 12 -3.32 -4.23 37.63
C VAL A 12 -2.33 -3.63 36.63
N LYS A 13 -1.35 -4.44 36.22
CA LYS A 13 -0.39 -4.08 35.18
C LYS A 13 -1.19 -3.85 33.90
N LYS A 14 -1.41 -2.59 33.52
CA LYS A 14 -1.92 -2.26 32.19
C LYS A 14 -0.90 -2.80 31.19
N LYS A 15 -1.29 -3.85 30.47
CA LYS A 15 -0.52 -4.39 29.37
C LYS A 15 -0.57 -3.33 28.28
N ASP A 16 0.49 -2.54 28.13
CA ASP A 16 0.61 -1.60 27.02
C ASP A 16 0.58 -2.41 25.72
N MET A 17 -0.61 -2.51 25.16
CA MET A 17 -0.83 -3.15 23.87
C MET A 17 -0.27 -2.19 22.83
N ARG A 18 0.80 -2.61 22.14
CA ARG A 18 1.40 -1.81 21.07
C ARG A 18 0.35 -1.63 19.97
N SER A 19 -0.21 -0.44 19.88
CA SER A 19 -1.06 -0.03 18.76
C SER A 19 -0.19 0.65 17.71
N TYR A 20 -0.39 0.28 16.45
CA TYR A 20 0.22 0.95 15.31
C TYR A 20 -0.84 1.84 14.67
N TRP A 21 -0.52 3.11 14.52
CA TRP A 21 -1.37 4.08 13.84
C TRP A 21 -0.66 4.53 12.57
N THR A 22 -1.35 4.45 11.44
CA THR A 22 -0.87 5.03 10.19
C THR A 22 -0.98 6.54 10.27
N LYS A 23 0.05 7.25 9.79
CA LYS A 23 -0.04 8.71 9.68
C LYS A 23 -0.97 9.07 8.51
N PRO A 24 -1.62 10.24 8.55
CA PRO A 24 -2.42 10.72 7.42
C PRO A 24 -1.65 10.70 6.10
N ASP A 25 -0.35 11.03 6.15
CA ASP A 25 0.55 11.01 4.99
C ASP A 25 0.74 9.60 4.42
N ASP A 26 0.83 8.58 5.29
CA ASP A 26 0.95 7.17 4.86
C ASP A 26 -0.32 6.71 4.14
N VAL A 27 -1.49 7.15 4.64
CA VAL A 27 -2.79 6.84 4.04
C VAL A 27 -2.92 7.52 2.67
N ALA A 28 -2.61 8.82 2.59
CA ALA A 28 -2.66 9.57 1.33
C ALA A 28 -1.70 8.98 0.28
N TRP A 29 -0.49 8.60 0.70
CA TRP A 29 0.48 7.93 -0.18
C TRP A 29 -0.09 6.63 -0.76
N ALA A 30 -0.73 5.81 0.09
CA ALA A 30 -1.29 4.54 -0.34
C ALA A 30 -2.50 4.74 -1.27
N GLN A 31 -3.38 5.69 -0.96
CA GLN A 31 -4.60 5.98 -1.72
C GLN A 31 -4.34 6.51 -3.14
N ASN A 32 -3.21 7.17 -3.36
CA ASN A 32 -2.77 7.59 -4.71
C ASN A 32 -2.22 6.43 -5.54
N GLY A 33 -2.12 5.22 -4.98
CA GLY A 33 -1.66 4.03 -5.66
C GLY A 33 -2.78 3.11 -6.12
N LEU A 34 -2.40 2.12 -6.92
CA LEU A 34 -3.29 1.09 -7.40
C LEU A 34 -2.62 -0.29 -7.32
N VAL A 35 -3.39 -1.36 -7.23
CA VAL A 35 -2.91 -2.74 -7.31
C VAL A 35 -3.27 -3.29 -8.68
N ALA A 36 -2.29 -3.87 -9.36
CA ALA A 36 -2.47 -4.50 -10.66
C ALA A 36 -1.77 -5.87 -10.70
N THR A 37 -2.21 -6.74 -11.60
CA THR A 37 -1.53 -8.01 -11.88
C THR A 37 -0.79 -7.90 -13.21
N ILE A 38 0.50 -8.20 -13.22
CA ILE A 38 1.29 -8.26 -14.46
C ILE A 38 0.81 -9.42 -15.31
N ILE A 39 0.56 -9.17 -16.60
CA ILE A 39 0.16 -10.23 -17.53
C ILE A 39 1.34 -11.17 -17.82
N ASN A 40 1.03 -12.43 -18.15
CA ASN A 40 2.00 -13.42 -18.62
C ASN A 40 3.17 -13.75 -17.66
N GLY A 41 3.09 -13.31 -16.40
CA GLY A 41 4.16 -13.56 -15.42
C GLY A 41 5.48 -12.87 -15.77
N GLU A 42 5.44 -11.78 -16.55
CA GLU A 42 6.64 -11.00 -16.84
C GLU A 42 7.30 -10.49 -15.56
N ALA A 43 8.63 -10.45 -15.54
CA ALA A 43 9.37 -9.97 -14.39
C ALA A 43 9.17 -8.44 -14.23
N VAL A 44 8.93 -8.00 -12.99
CA VAL A 44 8.69 -6.58 -12.65
C VAL A 44 9.74 -5.63 -13.25
N PRO A 45 11.07 -5.92 -13.21
CA PRO A 45 12.06 -5.03 -13.81
C PRO A 45 11.89 -4.84 -15.32
N VAL A 46 11.49 -5.89 -16.04
CA VAL A 46 11.26 -5.83 -17.50
C VAL A 46 10.07 -4.93 -17.81
N VAL A 47 8.99 -5.09 -17.05
CA VAL A 47 7.80 -4.26 -17.18
C VAL A 47 8.10 -2.80 -16.82
N GLN A 48 8.85 -2.57 -15.73
CA GLN A 48 9.27 -1.23 -15.31
C GLN A 48 10.08 -0.53 -16.40
N SER A 49 11.02 -1.22 -17.05
CA SER A 49 11.78 -0.67 -18.19
C SER A 49 10.87 -0.30 -19.35
N ARG A 50 9.91 -1.15 -19.74
CA ARG A 50 8.96 -0.85 -20.82
C ARG A 50 8.10 0.38 -20.53
N ILE A 51 7.67 0.55 -19.29
CA ILE A 51 6.91 1.72 -18.84
C ILE A 51 7.77 2.99 -18.93
N MET A 52 9.03 2.90 -18.51
CA MET A 52 9.99 4.01 -18.60
C MET A 52 10.31 4.38 -20.05
N ASP A 53 10.51 3.39 -20.93
CA ASP A 53 10.76 3.57 -22.36
C ASP A 53 9.55 4.21 -23.08
N ALA A 54 8.33 3.99 -22.58
CA ALA A 54 7.12 4.65 -23.04
C ALA A 54 6.94 6.08 -22.50
N GLY A 55 7.87 6.57 -21.68
CA GLY A 55 7.90 7.95 -21.17
C GLY A 55 7.30 8.13 -19.76
N PHE A 56 6.78 7.07 -19.14
CA PHE A 56 6.19 7.11 -17.79
C PHE A 56 7.27 6.95 -16.70
N ASN A 57 8.24 7.87 -16.69
CA ASN A 57 9.40 7.82 -15.79
C ASN A 57 9.04 7.95 -14.31
N ASP A 58 7.88 8.52 -14.00
CA ASP A 58 7.39 8.70 -12.64
C ASP A 58 6.59 7.50 -12.13
N VAL A 59 6.23 6.53 -12.98
CA VAL A 59 5.48 5.34 -12.57
C VAL A 59 6.45 4.30 -12.00
N ILE A 60 6.21 3.88 -10.76
CA ILE A 60 7.02 2.88 -10.06
C ILE A 60 6.16 1.67 -9.72
N LEU A 61 6.68 0.48 -10.01
CA LEU A 61 6.11 -0.81 -9.62
C LEU A 61 6.80 -1.38 -8.37
N ILE A 62 6.01 -1.69 -7.36
CA ILE A 62 6.46 -2.34 -6.12
C ILE A 62 5.89 -3.77 -6.10
N PRO A 63 6.73 -4.83 -6.12
CA PRO A 63 6.24 -6.20 -6.10
C PRO A 63 5.51 -6.51 -4.79
N MET A 64 4.31 -7.10 -4.90
CA MET A 64 3.52 -7.59 -3.76
C MET A 64 3.49 -9.13 -3.67
N GLY A 65 4.10 -9.82 -4.64
CA GLY A 65 4.05 -11.27 -4.78
C GLY A 65 2.95 -11.74 -5.72
N ASP A 66 3.00 -13.00 -6.15
CA ASP A 66 2.01 -13.64 -7.05
C ASP A 66 1.72 -12.82 -8.33
N GLY A 67 2.76 -12.23 -8.93
CA GLY A 67 2.64 -11.37 -10.10
C GLY A 67 1.88 -10.05 -9.87
N LYS A 68 1.52 -9.74 -8.63
CA LYS A 68 0.84 -8.49 -8.26
C LYS A 68 1.86 -7.41 -7.96
N VAL A 69 1.53 -6.20 -8.38
CA VAL A 69 2.32 -5.01 -8.16
C VAL A 69 1.44 -3.89 -7.63
N PHE A 70 2.02 -3.11 -6.73
CA PHE A 70 1.50 -1.80 -6.38
C PHE A 70 2.12 -0.77 -7.34
N VAL A 71 1.27 -0.08 -8.08
CA VAL A 71 1.64 0.98 -9.03
C VAL A 71 1.44 2.31 -8.34
N ARG A 72 2.46 3.16 -8.39
CA ARG A 72 2.41 4.48 -7.76
C ARG A 72 3.22 5.50 -8.55
N SER A 73 2.84 6.78 -8.47
CA SER A 73 3.62 7.86 -9.06
C SER A 73 4.65 8.41 -8.07
N SER A 74 5.87 8.67 -8.54
CA SER A 74 6.93 9.35 -7.80
C SER A 74 6.67 10.82 -7.54
N SER A 75 5.90 11.46 -8.40
CA SER A 75 5.45 12.84 -8.21
C SER A 75 4.28 12.96 -7.22
N GLY A 76 3.71 11.84 -6.78
CA GLY A 76 2.53 11.82 -5.90
C GLY A 76 1.21 11.95 -6.64
N ASN A 77 1.23 11.94 -7.98
CA ASN A 77 0.02 11.91 -8.80
C ASN A 77 -0.79 10.62 -8.57
N ASP A 78 -2.11 10.71 -8.77
CA ASP A 78 -3.00 9.55 -8.72
C ASP A 78 -2.65 8.55 -9.85
N ALA A 79 -2.16 7.38 -9.45
CA ALA A 79 -1.78 6.32 -10.36
C ALA A 79 -2.97 5.80 -11.18
N LYS A 80 -4.19 5.85 -10.62
CA LYS A 80 -5.40 5.47 -11.35
C LYS A 80 -5.68 6.42 -12.51
N ALA A 81 -5.50 7.72 -12.30
CA ALA A 81 -5.63 8.73 -13.34
C ALA A 81 -4.62 8.47 -14.47
N ILE A 82 -3.34 8.25 -14.14
CA ILE A 82 -2.27 7.96 -15.12
C ILE A 82 -2.63 6.73 -15.97
N VAL A 83 -3.01 5.63 -15.31
CA VAL A 83 -3.37 4.38 -16.00
C VAL A 83 -4.61 4.56 -16.88
N ASN A 84 -5.60 5.33 -16.44
CA ASN A 84 -6.81 5.54 -17.24
C ASN A 84 -6.60 6.50 -18.42
N THR A 85 -5.73 7.51 -18.31
CA THR A 85 -5.40 8.42 -19.42
C THR A 85 -4.85 7.68 -20.62
N THR A 86 -4.09 6.59 -20.39
CA THR A 86 -3.50 5.75 -21.45
C THR A 86 -3.86 4.28 -21.26
N LYS A 87 -5.14 4.02 -21.02
CA LYS A 87 -5.66 2.68 -20.68
C LYS A 87 -5.23 1.58 -21.65
N GLU A 88 -5.28 1.85 -22.95
CA GLU A 88 -4.95 0.87 -24.00
C GLU A 88 -3.51 0.36 -23.88
N PHE A 89 -2.56 1.23 -23.55
CA PHE A 89 -1.18 0.84 -23.30
C PHE A 89 -1.06 -0.05 -22.07
N PHE A 90 -1.67 0.36 -20.95
CA PHE A 90 -1.59 -0.38 -19.70
C PHE A 90 -2.35 -1.73 -19.74
N GLN A 91 -3.34 -1.91 -20.63
CA GLN A 91 -3.96 -3.22 -20.87
C GLN A 91 -3.00 -4.25 -21.47
N LEU A 92 -1.92 -3.81 -22.14
CA LEU A 92 -0.86 -4.68 -22.66
C LEU A 92 0.16 -5.10 -21.59
N ILE A 93 -0.02 -4.64 -20.35
CA ILE A 93 0.95 -4.82 -19.26
C ILE A 93 0.26 -5.39 -18.02
N PHE A 94 -0.92 -4.87 -17.71
CA PHE A 94 -1.67 -5.19 -16.50
C PHE A 94 -3.03 -5.80 -16.80
N SER A 95 -3.46 -6.64 -15.88
CA SER A 95 -4.83 -7.13 -15.75
C SER A 95 -5.36 -6.82 -14.36
N SER A 96 -6.70 -6.79 -14.25
CA SER A 96 -7.43 -6.75 -12.97
C SER A 96 -6.92 -5.71 -11.99
N TRP A 97 -6.90 -4.44 -12.42
CA TRP A 97 -6.38 -3.35 -11.59
C TRP A 97 -7.47 -2.65 -10.78
N THR A 98 -7.13 -2.29 -9.54
CA THR A 98 -8.04 -1.60 -8.60
C THR A 98 -7.28 -0.55 -7.81
N CYS A 99 -7.96 0.54 -7.43
CA CYS A 99 -7.39 1.51 -6.50
C CYS A 99 -7.05 0.84 -5.17
N TRP A 100 -5.96 1.29 -4.54
CA TRP A 100 -5.71 0.96 -3.14
C TRP A 100 -6.64 1.79 -2.26
N ASP A 101 -7.83 1.25 -2.01
CA ASP A 101 -8.82 1.90 -1.18
C ASP A 101 -8.80 1.35 0.24
N ASN A 102 -9.07 2.23 1.21
CA ASN A 102 -9.15 1.91 2.62
C ASN A 102 -10.61 1.98 3.07
N HIS A 103 -11.51 1.30 2.36
CA HIS A 103 -12.81 0.97 2.92
C HIS A 103 -12.61 -0.10 4.02
N ALA A 104 -12.04 0.35 5.14
CA ALA A 104 -12.34 -0.24 6.43
C ALA A 104 -13.84 -0.09 6.66
N HIS A 105 -14.54 -1.22 6.75
CA HIS A 105 -15.90 -1.30 7.27
C HIS A 105 -15.94 -0.95 8.75
#